data_AF-A0A7C5MUZ1-F1
#
_entry.id   AF-A0A7C5MUZ1-F1
#
_cell.length_a   1.000
_cell.length_b   1.000
_cell.length_c   1.000
_cell.angle_alpha   90.00
_cell.angle_beta   90.00
_cell.angle_gamma   90.00
#
_symmetry.space_group_name_H-M   'P 1'
#
loop_
_entity.id
_entity.type
_entity.pdbx_description
1 polymer ?
#
loop_
_entity_poly.entity_id
_entity_poly.type
_entity_poly.pdbx_seq_one_letter_code
_entity_poly.pdbx_strand_id
1 'polypeptide(L)'
;MARYFVTRHRGAMDWALRAGIKAQQVAHLDVSTIARGDEVYGTLPVSLAGEVCQRGARYFHLTLDIPHGHRGAELSASDMDAMGASIEEYEVKKV
;
A
#
# COMPACT_ATOMS: atom_id res chain seq x y z
N MET A 1 -5.43 16.22 -4.68
CA MET A 1 -4.48 15.11 -4.51
C MET A 1 -4.83 14.40 -3.22
N ALA A 2 -5.41 13.22 -3.35
CA ALA A 2 -5.75 12.35 -2.25
C ALA A 2 -4.66 11.30 -2.04
N ARG A 3 -4.61 10.75 -0.82
CA ARG A 3 -3.71 9.67 -0.44
C ARG A 3 -4.53 8.51 0.09
N TYR A 4 -4.39 7.34 -0.51
CA TYR A 4 -5.12 6.14 -0.15
C TYR A 4 -4.15 5.09 0.34
N PHE A 5 -4.42 4.47 1.49
CA PHE A 5 -3.70 3.30 1.94
C PHE A 5 -4.62 2.09 1.85
N VAL A 6 -4.33 1.20 0.91
CA VAL A 6 -5.16 0.04 0.62
C VAL A 6 -4.78 -1.10 1.55
N THR A 7 -5.50 -1.24 2.65
CA THR A 7 -5.29 -2.29 3.64
C THR A 7 -6.52 -2.55 4.50
N ARG A 8 -6.71 -3.82 4.86
CA ARG A 8 -7.67 -4.26 5.88
C ARG A 8 -7.03 -4.46 7.26
N HIS A 9 -5.70 -4.35 7.34
CA HIS A 9 -4.91 -4.66 8.54
C HIS A 9 -4.66 -3.40 9.34
N ARG A 10 -5.00 -3.44 10.63
CA ARG A 10 -4.86 -2.27 11.52
C ARG A 10 -3.38 -1.95 11.74
N GLY A 11 -2.55 -2.97 11.91
CA GLY A 11 -1.11 -2.77 12.12
C GLY A 11 -0.42 -2.06 10.97
N ALA A 12 -0.87 -2.30 9.72
CA ALA A 12 -0.34 -1.58 8.55
C ALA A 12 -0.65 -0.09 8.59
N MET A 13 -1.85 0.30 9.05
CA MET A 13 -2.20 1.72 9.23
C MET A 13 -1.45 2.36 10.39
N ASP A 14 -1.33 1.65 11.52
CA ASP A 14 -0.58 2.12 12.68
C ASP A 14 0.90 2.32 12.31
N TRP A 15 1.47 1.41 11.52
CA TRP A 15 2.82 1.50 10.97
C TRP A 15 2.96 2.70 10.02
N ALA A 16 2.05 2.84 9.06
CA ALA A 16 2.06 3.93 8.10
C ALA A 16 2.03 5.30 8.80
N LEU A 17 1.19 5.44 9.83
CA LEU A 17 1.11 6.67 10.62
C LEU A 17 2.42 6.98 11.34
N ARG A 18 3.09 5.97 11.92
CA ARG A 18 4.42 6.12 12.54
C ARG A 18 5.49 6.51 11.53
N ALA A 19 5.43 5.96 10.32
CA ALA A 19 6.30 6.30 9.19
C ALA A 19 5.99 7.68 8.57
N GLY A 20 5.03 8.43 9.11
CA GLY A 20 4.66 9.77 8.63
C GLY A 20 3.73 9.77 7.42
N ILE A 21 3.20 8.61 7.02
CA ILE A 21 2.28 8.46 5.89
C ILE A 21 0.86 8.74 6.38
N LYS A 22 0.36 9.92 6.04
CA LYS A 22 -1.04 10.31 6.28
C LYS A 22 -1.86 10.02 5.03
N ALA A 23 -2.63 8.94 5.08
CA ALA A 23 -3.47 8.48 3.99
C ALA A 23 -4.80 7.93 4.53
N GLN A 24 -5.85 8.02 3.72
CA GLN A 24 -7.14 7.43 4.03
C GLN A 24 -7.05 5.90 3.92
N GLN A 25 -7.40 5.18 4.98
CA GLN A 25 -7.52 3.73 4.92
C GLN A 25 -8.69 3.33 4.00
N VAL A 26 -8.43 2.45 3.05
CA VAL A 26 -9.46 1.83 2.20
C VAL A 26 -9.25 0.32 2.16
N ALA A 27 -10.30 -0.46 2.43
CA ALA A 27 -10.20 -1.92 2.36
C ALA A 27 -10.24 -2.42 0.90
N HIS A 28 -10.96 -1.71 0.04
CA HIS A 28 -11.06 -1.97 -1.38
C HIS A 28 -10.91 -0.65 -2.12
N LEU A 29 -9.99 -0.62 -3.09
CA LEU A 29 -9.80 0.55 -3.92
C LEU A 29 -10.72 0.48 -5.13
N ASP A 30 -11.67 1.40 -5.21
CA ASP A 30 -12.36 1.67 -6.47
C ASP A 30 -11.47 2.56 -7.35
N VAL A 31 -10.71 1.92 -8.24
CA VAL A 31 -9.78 2.59 -9.14
C VAL A 31 -10.48 3.59 -10.08
N SER A 32 -11.80 3.47 -10.28
CA SER A 32 -12.56 4.41 -11.09
C SER A 32 -12.55 5.84 -10.52
N THR A 33 -12.38 5.96 -9.19
CA THR A 33 -12.34 7.22 -8.44
C THR A 33 -10.95 7.86 -8.39
N ILE A 34 -9.90 7.14 -8.81
CA ILE A 34 -8.52 7.62 -8.78
C ILE A 34 -8.31 8.69 -9.85
N ALA A 35 -7.79 9.84 -9.42
CA ALA A 35 -7.43 10.97 -10.26
C ALA A 35 -5.92 11.09 -10.45
N ARG A 36 -5.52 11.78 -11.52
CA ARG A 36 -4.12 12.10 -11.79
C ARG A 36 -3.49 12.82 -10.59
N GLY A 37 -2.32 12.36 -10.19
CA GLY A 37 -1.56 12.93 -9.08
C GLY A 37 -1.91 12.38 -7.70
N ASP A 38 -2.97 11.57 -7.55
CA ASP A 38 -3.24 10.86 -6.30
C ASP A 38 -2.12 9.86 -5.97
N GLU A 39 -1.97 9.53 -4.68
CA GLU A 39 -0.99 8.56 -4.20
C GLU A 39 -1.71 7.35 -3.60
N VAL A 40 -1.36 6.16 -4.06
CA VAL A 40 -1.95 4.90 -3.60
C VAL A 40 -0.86 4.05 -2.98
N TYR A 41 -1.03 3.73 -1.69
CA TYR A 41 -0.10 2.96 -0.88
C TYR A 41 -0.66 1.55 -0.61
N GLY A 42 0.21 0.55 -0.49
CA GLY A 42 -0.14 -0.78 0.00
C GLY A 42 0.28 -1.90 -0.94
N THR A 43 -0.28 -3.09 -0.73
CA THR A 43 0.01 -4.28 -1.52
C THR A 43 -1.16 -4.58 -2.45
N LEU A 44 -1.11 -4.09 -3.69
CA LEU A 44 -2.15 -4.28 -4.70
C LEU A 44 -1.85 -5.47 -5.62
N PRO A 45 -2.88 -6.16 -6.15
CA PRO A 45 -2.72 -7.00 -7.33
C PRO A 45 -2.07 -6.19 -8.47
N VAL A 46 -1.15 -6.81 -9.20
CA VAL A 46 -0.39 -6.14 -10.28
C VAL A 46 -1.28 -5.49 -11.35
N SER A 47 -2.43 -6.10 -11.66
CA SER A 47 -3.41 -5.52 -12.59
C SER A 47 -3.94 -4.18 -12.08
N LEU A 48 -4.29 -4.11 -10.80
CA LEU A 48 -4.86 -2.92 -10.17
C LEU A 48 -3.81 -1.81 -10.01
N ALA A 49 -2.57 -2.17 -9.64
CA ALA A 49 -1.45 -1.24 -9.63
C ALA A 49 -1.20 -0.63 -11.03
N GLY A 50 -1.28 -1.44 -12.08
CA GLY A 50 -1.18 -0.97 -13.46
C GLY A 50 -2.29 0.03 -13.84
N GLU A 51 -3.53 -0.20 -13.40
CA GLU A 51 -4.64 0.73 -13.63
C GLU A 51 -4.47 2.06 -12.88
N VAL A 52 -3.92 2.03 -11.65
CA VAL A 52 -3.55 3.23 -10.90
C VAL A 52 -2.52 4.06 -11.68
N CYS A 53 -1.42 3.42 -12.11
CA CYS A 53 -0.38 4.08 -12.89
C CYS A 53 -0.92 4.62 -14.23
N GLN A 54 -1.78 3.86 -14.92
CA GLN A 54 -2.39 4.28 -16.19
C GLN A 54 -3.24 5.55 -16.03
N ARG A 55 -3.87 5.77 -14.88
CA ARG A 55 -4.64 6.99 -14.56
C ARG A 55 -3.77 8.18 -14.20
N GLY A 56 -2.44 8.00 -14.16
CA GLY A 56 -1.48 9.04 -13.78
C GLY A 56 -1.44 9.33 -12.28
N ALA A 57 -1.89 8.38 -11.46
CA ALA A 57 -1.63 8.35 -10.03
C ALA A 57 -0.30 7.64 -9.75
N ARG A 58 0.26 7.87 -8.57
CA ARG A 58 1.52 7.28 -8.10
C ARG A 58 1.21 6.07 -7.24
N TYR A 59 1.88 4.96 -7.50
CA TYR A 59 1.72 3.73 -6.73
C TYR A 59 2.94 3.47 -5.85
N PHE A 60 2.67 3.22 -4.58
CA PHE A 60 3.64 2.99 -3.52
C PHE A 60 3.40 1.61 -2.90
N HIS A 61 4.27 0.65 -3.19
CA HIS A 61 4.15 -0.70 -2.68
C HIS A 61 4.62 -0.79 -1.24
N LEU A 62 3.84 -1.50 -0.41
CA LEU A 62 4.29 -1.94 0.91
C LEU A 62 5.04 -3.27 0.79
N THR A 63 6.32 -3.23 1.11
CA THR A 63 7.23 -4.39 1.12
C THR A 63 7.59 -4.72 2.56
N LEU A 64 7.62 -6.01 2.90
CA LEU A 64 8.12 -6.52 4.19
C LEU A 64 8.50 -7.99 4.04
N ASP A 65 9.56 -8.40 4.73
CA ASP A 65 10.07 -9.77 4.70
C ASP A 65 9.35 -10.63 5.74
N ILE A 66 8.18 -11.16 5.37
CA ILE A 66 7.38 -12.00 6.27
C ILE A 66 7.90 -13.45 6.22
N PRO A 67 8.42 -13.99 7.34
CA PRO A 67 8.78 -15.41 7.41
C PRO A 67 7.57 -16.30 7.18
N HIS A 68 7.77 -17.49 6.62
CA HIS A 68 6.67 -18.41 6.26
C HIS A 68 5.66 -18.63 7.40
N GLY A 69 6.14 -18.79 8.64
CA GLY A 69 5.28 -19.01 9.82
C GLY A 69 4.42 -17.81 10.25
N HIS A 70 4.71 -16.61 9.75
CA HIS A 70 3.97 -15.37 10.07
C HIS A 70 3.08 -14.88 8.92
N ARG A 71 3.08 -15.58 7.78
CA ARG A 71 2.21 -15.22 6.65
C ARG A 71 0.74 -15.41 7.05
N GLY A 72 -0.07 -14.38 6.80
CA GLY A 72 -1.51 -14.40 7.11
C GLY A 72 -1.86 -14.09 8.57
N ALA A 73 -0.86 -13.88 9.44
CA ALA A 73 -1.08 -13.36 10.79
C ALA A 73 -1.32 -11.84 10.75
N GLU A 74 -2.07 -11.32 11.72
CA GLU A 74 -2.13 -9.88 11.96
C GLU A 74 -0.78 -9.43 12.57
N LEU A 75 -0.11 -8.49 11.92
CA LEU A 75 1.17 -7.93 12.37
C LEU A 75 0.92 -6.61 13.09
N SER A 76 1.60 -6.36 14.22
CA SER A 76 1.65 -5.03 14.82
C SER A 76 2.61 -4.12 14.04
N ALA A 77 2.52 -2.80 14.26
CA ALA A 77 3.47 -1.87 13.66
C ALA A 77 4.93 -2.16 14.04
N SER A 78 5.17 -2.65 15.26
CA SER A 78 6.51 -3.02 15.72
C SER A 78 6.99 -4.33 15.07
N ASP A 79 6.09 -5.28 14.78
CA ASP A 79 6.43 -6.47 13.99
C ASP A 79 6.81 -6.08 12.56
N MET A 80 6.07 -5.14 11.96
CA MET A 80 6.38 -4.61 10.63
C MET A 80 7.74 -3.92 10.58
N ASP A 81 8.08 -3.10 11.58
CA ASP A 81 9.42 -2.51 11.71
C ASP A 81 10.50 -3.60 11.81
N ALA A 82 10.29 -4.63 12.63
CA ALA A 82 11.21 -5.76 12.78
C ALA A 82 11.34 -6.61 11.50
N MET A 83 10.30 -6.65 10.67
CA MET A 83 10.28 -7.33 9.35
C MET A 83 10.74 -6.44 8.20
N GLY A 84 11.33 -5.27 8.50
CA GLY A 84 11.92 -4.38 7.49
C GLY A 84 10.88 -3.73 6.59
N ALA A 85 9.70 -3.41 7.12
CA ALA A 85 8.65 -2.78 6.32
C ALA A 85 9.15 -1.49 5.66
N SER A 86 8.91 -1.36 4.36
CA SER A 86 9.28 -0.21 3.54
C SER A 86 8.15 0.16 2.57
N ILE A 87 8.17 1.42 2.14
CA ILE A 87 7.35 1.90 1.02
C ILE A 87 8.27 2.24 -0.15
N GLU A 88 7.97 1.67 -1.31
CA GLU A 88 8.73 1.88 -2.55
C GLU A 88 7.79 2.30 -3.68
N GLU A 89 8.16 3.30 -4.46
CA GLU A 89 7.36 3.71 -5.61
C GLU A 89 7.59 2.75 -6.79
N TYR A 90 6.50 2.31 -7.41
CA TYR A 90 6.54 1.46 -8.59
C TYR A 90 5.73 2.08 -9.74
N GLU A 91 6.29 2.01 -10.94
CA GLU A 91 5.54 2.21 -12.17
C GLU A 91 5.19 0.84 -12.77
N VAL A 92 3.90 0.52 -12.82
CA VAL A 92 3.41 -0.75 -13.35
C VAL A 92 2.72 -0.50 -14.69
N LYS A 93 3.13 -1.24 -15.71
CA LYS A 93 2.56 -1.15 -17.05
C LYS A 93 2.16 -2.54 -17.55
N LYS A 94 0.89 -2.68 -17.93
CA LYS A 94 0.42 -3.87 -18.66
C LYS A 94 1.04 -3.88 -20.07
N VAL A 95 1.65 -5.00 -20.43
CA VAL A 95 2.29 -5.25 -21.74
C VAL A 95 1.49 -6.23 -22.58
#